data_AF-A0A3D0RDN6-F1
#
_entry.id   AF-A0A3D0RDN6-F1
#
_cell.length_a   1.000
_cell.length_b   1.000
_cell.length_c   1.000
_cell.angle_alpha   90.00
_cell.angle_beta   90.00
_cell.angle_gamma   90.00
#
_symmetry.space_group_name_H-M   'P 1'
#
loop_
_entity.id
_entity.type
_entity.pdbx_description
1 polymer ?
#
loop_
_entity_poly.entity_id
_entity_poly.type
_entity_poly.pdbx_seq_one_letter_code
_entity_poly.pdbx_strand_id
1 'polypeptide(L)'
;MENKGLNIFNSKFVLADPQTATDEDLDRVESIVAHEYFHNWTGNRVTCRDWFQLTLKEGLTVYRDQCFSADMHDEGVQRASDVSLLRAAQFPEDRSPTAHPIRPESYREINNFYTPTVYEKGAEVIRMMAGFLGRDGFRRGMDLYFERHDGSAVTCDDFVAALADANDCDMSGFQRWYSQAGTPRLHVKRQQQAATGGTSSTTSSLLFKQSLPETAAGSPRDPLPVPVRVGFVGQDGAPVATRLSGENTVRNEHVLLFDQAEASFSFTAADGGTLPGMLTPSILRGFSAPVELDDDLGADERLRLMAHDSDLFNKWDSAQILSRDAILAVAAGGVADVDDLAWGYRQILADDDLLDDFKAGSLRLPGLPVLEAAHHPADPVALFDARRSIQGALGTALADEIGQAMDNQVRLASTAGGRALLVQFVELGVAAGDTTAIAAAEKMVADTNMTLSQGGLKALIHCDNGARARGLAVFHDRWQDNPLVMEKWFQMESMSSVGGGTTRLDALMEHPGFDPKNPNKIRAILGAFMVGNTPNFHAADGSGYDYVARQLISIDERNPQVAARMALPLTRMDSYTDDRKTRMRAALKMVQARAQSNDLREVVDKALQAA
;
A
#
# COMPACT_ATOMS: atom_id res chain seq x y z
N MET A 1 1.24 15.34 -16.38
CA MET A 1 0.72 16.70 -16.29
C MET A 1 -0.28 16.93 -17.39
N GLU A 2 -1.50 17.25 -16.98
CA GLU A 2 -2.74 17.12 -17.73
C GLU A 2 -3.07 18.35 -18.59
N ASN A 3 -2.05 19.08 -19.07
CA ASN A 3 -2.29 20.32 -19.84
C ASN A 3 -3.25 20.03 -21.00
N LYS A 4 -4.29 20.86 -21.15
CA LYS A 4 -5.44 20.58 -22.00
C LYS A 4 -5.03 20.37 -23.47
N GLY A 5 -5.18 19.14 -23.95
CA GLY A 5 -4.83 18.75 -25.33
C GLY A 5 -3.32 18.63 -25.60
N LEU A 6 -2.46 18.79 -24.59
CA LEU A 6 -1.00 18.71 -24.70
C LEU A 6 -0.39 18.18 -23.40
N ASN A 7 -0.70 16.93 -23.05
CA ASN A 7 -0.12 16.33 -21.84
C ASN A 7 1.40 16.26 -21.93
N ILE A 8 2.08 16.51 -20.81
CA ILE A 8 3.54 16.42 -20.68
C ILE A 8 3.84 15.35 -19.64
N PHE A 9 4.65 14.35 -20.02
CA PHE A 9 5.00 13.20 -19.19
C PHE A 9 6.50 13.17 -18.90
N ASN A 10 6.85 12.61 -17.74
CA ASN A 10 8.20 12.11 -17.51
C ASN A 10 8.44 10.92 -18.45
N SER A 11 9.61 10.84 -19.10
CA SER A 11 9.92 9.78 -20.07
C SER A 11 9.79 8.38 -19.47
N LYS A 12 10.03 8.23 -18.16
CA LYS A 12 9.82 6.98 -17.41
C LYS A 12 8.38 6.44 -17.50
N PHE A 13 7.40 7.30 -17.73
CA PHE A 13 5.98 6.94 -17.77
C PHE A 13 5.40 6.91 -19.20
N VAL A 14 6.27 6.80 -20.21
CA VAL A 14 5.85 6.67 -21.63
C VAL A 14 6.74 5.69 -22.40
N LEU A 15 8.05 5.76 -22.20
CA LEU A 15 9.01 4.94 -22.96
C LEU A 15 9.09 3.55 -22.33
N ALA A 16 8.52 2.55 -23.00
CA ALA A 16 8.60 1.17 -22.57
C ALA A 16 8.90 0.21 -23.73
N ASP A 17 9.85 -0.69 -23.48
CA ASP A 17 10.22 -1.82 -24.34
C ASP A 17 10.40 -3.04 -23.42
N PRO A 18 9.93 -4.25 -23.77
CA PRO A 18 10.03 -5.43 -22.90
C PRO A 18 11.46 -5.78 -22.44
N GLN A 19 12.49 -5.33 -23.18
CA GLN A 19 13.88 -5.51 -22.79
C GLN A 19 14.36 -4.50 -21.74
N THR A 20 13.68 -3.36 -21.58
CA THR A 20 14.10 -2.26 -20.69
C THR A 20 13.10 -1.91 -19.60
N ALA A 21 11.84 -2.30 -19.76
CA ALA A 21 10.73 -2.01 -18.86
C ALA A 21 10.16 -3.31 -18.28
N THR A 22 9.95 -3.35 -16.96
CA THR A 22 9.28 -4.46 -16.30
C THR A 22 7.79 -4.43 -16.58
N ASP A 23 7.07 -5.52 -16.29
CA ASP A 23 5.61 -5.55 -16.34
C ASP A 23 5.01 -4.46 -15.44
N GLU A 24 5.54 -4.27 -14.22
CA GLU A 24 5.14 -3.16 -13.34
C GLU A 24 5.41 -1.77 -13.95
N ASP A 25 6.42 -1.62 -14.84
CA ASP A 25 6.62 -0.34 -15.53
C ASP A 25 5.56 -0.15 -16.62
N LEU A 26 5.16 -1.21 -17.32
CA LEU A 26 4.10 -1.17 -18.33
C LEU A 26 2.75 -0.82 -17.70
N ASP A 27 2.40 -1.47 -16.57
CA ASP A 27 1.16 -1.17 -15.84
C ASP A 27 1.14 0.29 -15.36
N ARG A 28 2.30 0.80 -14.90
CA ARG A 28 2.43 2.22 -14.51
C ARG A 28 2.31 3.17 -15.69
N VAL A 29 2.86 2.84 -16.86
CA VAL A 29 2.66 3.63 -18.08
C VAL A 29 1.17 3.66 -18.42
N GLU A 30 0.49 2.52 -18.39
CA GLU A 30 -0.93 2.42 -18.67
C GLU A 30 -1.78 3.27 -17.72
N SER A 31 -1.61 3.07 -16.41
CA SER A 31 -2.32 3.79 -15.34
C SER A 31 -2.08 5.30 -15.42
N ILE A 32 -0.83 5.76 -15.61
CA ILE A 32 -0.52 7.19 -15.66
C ILE A 32 -1.03 7.84 -16.94
N VAL A 33 -0.95 7.18 -18.09
CA VAL A 33 -1.55 7.71 -19.33
C VAL A 33 -3.07 7.81 -19.19
N ALA A 34 -3.72 6.81 -18.59
CA ALA A 34 -5.15 6.82 -18.32
C ALA A 34 -5.53 7.95 -17.33
N HIS A 35 -4.79 8.12 -16.24
CA HIS A 35 -4.98 9.19 -15.26
C HIS A 35 -5.01 10.57 -15.91
N GLU A 36 -3.98 10.88 -16.71
CA GLU A 36 -3.83 12.18 -17.38
C GLU A 36 -4.90 12.39 -18.46
N TYR A 37 -5.33 11.31 -19.13
CA TYR A 37 -6.48 11.33 -20.03
C TYR A 37 -7.79 11.61 -19.29
N PHE A 38 -8.01 11.01 -18.13
CA PHE A 38 -9.24 11.18 -17.34
C PHE A 38 -9.39 12.59 -16.77
N HIS A 39 -8.28 13.23 -16.41
CA HIS A 39 -8.27 14.64 -16.06
C HIS A 39 -8.87 15.55 -17.15
N ASN A 40 -8.94 15.11 -18.41
CA ASN A 40 -9.65 15.84 -19.46
C ASN A 40 -11.08 16.23 -19.04
N TRP A 41 -11.76 15.41 -18.26
CA TRP A 41 -13.06 15.73 -17.65
C TRP A 41 -12.93 16.13 -16.18
N THR A 42 -12.30 15.28 -15.35
CA THR A 42 -12.20 15.44 -13.89
C THR A 42 -10.94 16.22 -13.52
N GLY A 43 -10.89 17.50 -13.87
CA GLY A 43 -9.77 18.39 -13.59
C GLY A 43 -9.64 19.54 -14.59
N ASN A 44 -9.97 19.28 -15.86
CA ASN A 44 -9.92 20.26 -16.93
C ASN A 44 -11.29 20.84 -17.32
N ARG A 45 -12.28 20.02 -17.66
CA ARG A 45 -13.63 20.51 -18.03
C ARG A 45 -14.37 21.05 -16.81
N VAL A 46 -14.27 20.33 -15.70
CA VAL A 46 -14.60 20.83 -14.37
C VAL A 46 -13.31 20.90 -13.58
N THR A 47 -12.94 22.09 -13.10
CA THR A 47 -11.65 22.34 -12.44
C THR A 47 -11.83 22.77 -10.98
N CYS A 48 -10.72 22.92 -10.25
CA CYS A 48 -10.74 23.32 -8.85
C CYS A 48 -10.94 24.84 -8.71
N ARG A 49 -11.92 25.28 -7.91
CA ARG A 49 -12.13 26.70 -7.58
C ARG A 49 -10.90 27.35 -6.94
N ASP A 50 -10.26 26.59 -6.07
CA ASP A 50 -9.03 26.96 -5.36
C ASP A 50 -8.23 25.68 -5.04
N TRP A 51 -6.95 25.84 -4.67
CA TRP A 51 -6.03 24.72 -4.45
C TRP A 51 -6.37 23.84 -3.24
N PHE A 52 -7.21 24.30 -2.30
CA PHE A 52 -7.68 23.43 -1.22
C PHE A 52 -8.57 22.31 -1.77
N GLN A 53 -9.22 22.55 -2.91
CA GLN A 53 -10.05 21.56 -3.60
C GLN A 53 -9.23 20.55 -4.42
N LEU A 54 -7.90 20.46 -4.25
CA LEU A 54 -7.06 19.60 -5.09
C LEU A 54 -7.55 18.14 -5.13
N THR A 55 -8.00 17.60 -4.00
CA THR A 55 -8.55 16.22 -3.92
C THR A 55 -9.78 16.00 -4.81
N LEU A 56 -10.54 17.06 -5.15
CA LEU A 56 -11.67 16.94 -6.08
C LEU A 56 -11.23 16.40 -7.43
N LYS A 57 -10.14 16.95 -7.99
CA LYS A 57 -9.62 16.47 -9.28
C LYS A 57 -8.74 15.25 -9.08
N GLU A 58 -7.88 15.24 -8.06
CA GLU A 58 -6.90 14.18 -7.87
C GLU A 58 -7.53 12.90 -7.36
N GLY A 59 -8.25 12.94 -6.23
CA GLY A 59 -8.90 11.76 -5.67
C GLY A 59 -9.91 11.13 -6.64
N LEU A 60 -10.71 11.95 -7.33
CA LEU A 60 -11.65 11.44 -8.34
C LEU A 60 -10.95 10.85 -9.57
N THR A 61 -9.80 11.40 -9.98
CA THR A 61 -9.07 10.88 -11.15
C THR A 61 -8.26 9.63 -10.79
N VAL A 62 -7.66 9.57 -9.60
CA VAL A 62 -7.04 8.35 -9.05
C VAL A 62 -8.07 7.23 -8.95
N TYR A 63 -9.26 7.50 -8.40
CA TYR A 63 -10.35 6.51 -8.39
C TYR A 63 -10.67 5.98 -9.80
N ARG A 64 -10.69 6.85 -10.81
CA ARG A 64 -10.99 6.47 -12.20
C ARG A 64 -9.87 5.67 -12.85
N ASP A 65 -8.60 6.00 -12.61
CA ASP A 65 -7.49 5.19 -13.13
C ASP A 65 -7.40 3.82 -12.45
N GLN A 66 -7.65 3.74 -11.14
CA GLN A 66 -7.72 2.46 -10.43
C GLN A 66 -8.87 1.61 -10.96
N CYS A 67 -10.06 2.19 -11.22
CA CYS A 67 -11.16 1.47 -11.86
C CYS A 67 -10.80 1.02 -13.28
N PHE A 68 -10.10 1.84 -14.06
CA PHE A 68 -9.65 1.47 -15.39
C PHE A 68 -8.65 0.32 -15.36
N SER A 69 -7.63 0.39 -14.51
CA SER A 69 -6.65 -0.69 -14.36
C SER A 69 -7.28 -1.98 -13.83
N ALA A 70 -8.27 -1.90 -12.93
CA ALA A 70 -9.07 -3.06 -12.53
C ALA A 70 -9.86 -3.67 -13.70
N ASP A 71 -10.49 -2.86 -14.55
CA ASP A 71 -11.25 -3.32 -15.72
C ASP A 71 -10.33 -3.91 -16.81
N MET A 72 -9.11 -3.41 -16.96
CA MET A 72 -8.11 -3.88 -17.94
C MET A 72 -7.35 -5.13 -17.47
N HIS A 73 -7.26 -5.33 -16.16
CA HIS A 73 -6.51 -6.41 -15.53
C HIS A 73 -7.43 -7.21 -14.60
N ASP A 74 -7.18 -7.17 -13.30
CA ASP A 74 -7.92 -7.91 -12.29
C ASP A 74 -8.27 -7.01 -11.11
N GLU A 75 -9.55 -7.02 -10.72
CA GLU A 75 -10.05 -6.20 -9.63
C GLU A 75 -9.40 -6.55 -8.28
N GLY A 76 -9.18 -7.84 -8.01
CA GLY A 76 -8.57 -8.31 -6.77
C GLY A 76 -7.10 -7.88 -6.65
N VAL A 77 -6.34 -8.04 -7.73
CA VAL A 77 -4.94 -7.60 -7.82
C VAL A 77 -4.83 -6.09 -7.65
N GLN A 78 -5.61 -5.32 -8.43
CA GLN A 78 -5.60 -3.86 -8.35
C GLN A 78 -5.94 -3.40 -6.93
N ARG A 79 -6.98 -3.99 -6.33
CA ARG A 79 -7.41 -3.60 -4.99
C ARG A 79 -6.38 -3.90 -3.92
N ALA A 80 -5.75 -5.07 -3.98
CA ALA A 80 -4.65 -5.43 -3.08
C ALA A 80 -3.48 -4.44 -3.20
N SER A 81 -3.14 -4.04 -4.42
CA SER A 81 -2.08 -3.05 -4.69
C SER A 81 -2.41 -1.67 -4.10
N ASP A 82 -3.61 -1.14 -4.37
CA ASP A 82 -4.06 0.16 -3.89
C ASP A 82 -4.03 0.24 -2.35
N VAL A 83 -4.57 -0.79 -1.69
CA VAL A 83 -4.63 -0.82 -0.21
C VAL A 83 -3.24 -1.04 0.39
N SER A 84 -2.37 -1.80 -0.27
CA SER A 84 -0.97 -1.95 0.16
C SER A 84 -0.24 -0.60 0.13
N LEU A 85 -0.41 0.19 -0.94
CA LEU A 85 0.13 1.54 -1.03
C LEU A 85 -0.43 2.45 0.06
N LEU A 86 -1.76 2.44 0.26
CA LEU A 86 -2.44 3.24 1.28
C LEU A 86 -1.88 2.96 2.68
N ARG A 87 -1.75 1.68 3.06
CA ARG A 87 -1.21 1.28 4.37
C ARG A 87 0.28 1.55 4.52
N ALA A 88 1.06 1.49 3.44
CA ALA A 88 2.51 1.71 3.49
C ALA A 88 2.92 3.19 3.43
N ALA A 89 2.09 4.05 2.83
CA ALA A 89 2.42 5.46 2.60
C ALA A 89 1.43 6.42 3.29
N GLN A 90 0.13 6.26 3.04
CA GLN A 90 -0.89 7.20 3.47
C GLN A 90 -1.19 7.10 4.97
N PHE A 91 -1.35 5.90 5.52
CA PHE A 91 -1.59 5.71 6.96
C PHE A 91 -0.44 6.27 7.83
N PRO A 92 0.85 6.03 7.50
CA PRO A 92 1.95 6.71 8.17
C PRO A 92 1.91 8.24 8.06
N GLU A 93 1.50 8.79 6.90
CA GLU A 93 1.36 10.24 6.72
C GLU A 93 0.27 10.82 7.61
N ASP A 94 -0.88 10.16 7.72
CA ASP A 94 -2.02 10.58 8.56
C ASP A 94 -1.69 10.56 10.07
N ARG A 95 -0.64 9.83 10.47
CA ARG A 95 -0.10 9.79 11.84
C ARG A 95 1.10 10.72 12.03
N SER A 96 1.60 11.33 10.96
CA SER A 96 2.84 12.10 10.98
C SER A 96 2.63 13.58 11.37
N PRO A 97 3.71 14.33 11.65
CA PRO A 97 3.65 15.78 11.83
C PRO A 97 3.12 16.55 10.61
N THR A 98 3.05 15.92 9.44
CA THR A 98 2.49 16.50 8.21
C THR A 98 1.06 16.05 7.93
N ALA A 99 0.38 15.39 8.88
CA ALA A 99 -1.01 14.99 8.73
C ALA A 99 -1.92 16.18 8.37
N HIS A 100 -2.87 15.94 7.47
CA HIS A 100 -3.85 16.94 7.04
C HIS A 100 -5.12 16.24 6.52
N PRO A 101 -6.30 16.89 6.51
CA PRO A 101 -7.46 16.34 5.83
C PRO A 101 -7.23 16.26 4.31
N ILE A 102 -8.04 15.48 3.58
CA ILE A 102 -7.96 15.43 2.11
C ILE A 102 -8.27 16.78 1.45
N ARG A 103 -9.01 17.66 2.15
CA ARG A 103 -9.17 19.09 1.83
C ARG A 103 -8.46 19.91 2.92
N PRO A 104 -7.18 20.27 2.73
CA PRO A 104 -6.41 21.05 3.71
C PRO A 104 -7.05 22.40 4.02
N GLU A 105 -6.83 22.94 5.23
CA GLU A 105 -7.31 24.27 5.61
C GLU A 105 -6.24 25.38 5.45
N SER A 106 -4.95 25.00 5.38
CA SER A 106 -3.84 25.94 5.19
C SER A 106 -2.63 25.24 4.58
N TYR A 107 -1.77 26.01 3.90
CA TYR A 107 -0.48 25.57 3.38
C TYR A 107 0.54 26.71 3.39
N ARG A 108 1.84 26.39 3.48
CA ARG A 108 2.92 27.36 3.15
C ARG A 108 3.34 27.21 1.70
N GLU A 109 3.58 25.98 1.25
CA GLU A 109 3.89 25.67 -0.15
C GLU A 109 2.91 24.62 -0.70
N ILE A 110 2.24 24.94 -1.81
CA ILE A 110 1.23 24.04 -2.40
C ILE A 110 1.83 22.72 -2.91
N ASN A 111 3.10 22.74 -3.33
CA ASN A 111 3.81 21.56 -3.81
C ASN A 111 3.96 20.46 -2.74
N ASN A 112 3.83 20.84 -1.46
CA ASN A 112 3.84 19.91 -0.33
C ASN A 112 2.52 19.17 -0.13
N PHE A 113 1.44 19.52 -0.85
CA PHE A 113 0.13 18.86 -0.79
C PHE A 113 -0.13 17.87 -1.94
N TYR A 114 0.89 17.60 -2.76
CA TYR A 114 0.89 16.46 -3.67
C TYR A 114 1.25 15.18 -2.89
N THR A 115 0.32 14.75 -2.04
CA THR A 115 0.54 13.72 -1.02
C THR A 115 -0.37 12.50 -1.22
N PRO A 116 0.03 11.32 -0.69
CA PRO A 116 -0.86 10.15 -0.62
C PRO A 116 -2.21 10.44 0.01
N THR A 117 -2.30 11.39 0.95
CA THR A 117 -3.58 11.77 1.55
C THR A 117 -4.52 12.48 0.56
N VAL A 118 -4.02 13.43 -0.25
CA VAL A 118 -4.86 14.11 -1.27
C VAL A 118 -5.28 13.17 -2.40
N TYR A 119 -4.37 12.29 -2.82
CA TYR A 119 -4.52 11.38 -3.96
C TYR A 119 -5.21 10.08 -3.55
N GLU A 120 -4.53 9.23 -2.79
CA GLU A 120 -4.96 7.87 -2.47
C GLU A 120 -6.13 7.87 -1.50
N LYS A 121 -6.03 8.55 -0.34
CA LYS A 121 -7.18 8.65 0.58
C LYS A 121 -8.34 9.44 -0.04
N GLY A 122 -8.03 10.42 -0.90
CA GLY A 122 -9.04 11.09 -1.73
C GLY A 122 -9.82 10.09 -2.58
N ALA A 123 -9.13 9.20 -3.31
CA ALA A 123 -9.73 8.14 -4.11
C ALA A 123 -10.55 7.16 -3.25
N GLU A 124 -10.07 6.82 -2.06
CA GLU A 124 -10.81 5.97 -1.13
C GLU A 124 -12.11 6.60 -0.63
N VAL A 125 -12.16 7.91 -0.41
CA VAL A 125 -13.40 8.62 -0.08
C VAL A 125 -14.38 8.60 -1.25
N ILE A 126 -13.90 8.77 -2.49
CA ILE A 126 -14.72 8.63 -3.70
C ILE A 126 -15.24 7.20 -3.84
N ARG A 127 -14.36 6.19 -3.69
CA ARG A 127 -14.69 4.76 -3.76
C ARG A 127 -15.71 4.35 -2.72
N MET A 128 -15.57 4.86 -1.50
CA MET A 128 -16.51 4.63 -0.40
C MET A 128 -17.90 5.19 -0.73
N MET A 129 -18.00 6.42 -1.24
CA MET A 129 -19.28 6.99 -1.69
C MET A 129 -19.87 6.22 -2.88
N ALA A 130 -19.03 5.81 -3.84
CA ALA A 130 -19.45 5.01 -4.99
C ALA A 130 -19.97 3.63 -4.55
N GLY A 131 -19.32 2.99 -3.58
CA GLY A 131 -19.74 1.72 -3.00
C GLY A 131 -21.06 1.83 -2.24
N PHE A 132 -21.27 2.92 -1.51
CA PHE A 132 -22.53 3.20 -0.81
C PHE A 132 -23.71 3.45 -1.77
N LEU A 133 -23.51 4.24 -2.82
CA LEU A 133 -24.54 4.54 -3.82
C LEU A 133 -24.78 3.38 -4.82
N GLY A 134 -23.81 2.48 -4.94
CA GLY A 134 -23.74 1.49 -6.01
C GLY A 134 -23.40 2.12 -7.36
N ARG A 135 -23.02 1.26 -8.33
CA ARG A 135 -22.53 1.68 -9.66
C ARG A 135 -23.49 2.61 -10.39
N ASP A 136 -24.77 2.26 -10.42
CA ASP A 136 -25.79 3.04 -11.13
C ASP A 136 -26.06 4.39 -10.46
N GLY A 137 -26.05 4.42 -9.11
CA GLY A 137 -26.23 5.65 -8.35
C GLY A 137 -25.07 6.61 -8.50
N PHE A 138 -23.84 6.09 -8.44
CA PHE A 138 -22.64 6.87 -8.69
C PHE A 138 -22.61 7.41 -10.12
N ARG A 139 -23.00 6.61 -11.12
CA ARG A 139 -23.08 7.06 -12.52
C ARG A 139 -24.05 8.23 -12.69
N ARG A 140 -25.26 8.14 -12.14
CA ARG A 140 -26.24 9.23 -12.18
C ARG A 140 -25.69 10.51 -11.53
N GLY A 141 -25.00 10.36 -10.39
CA GLY A 141 -24.35 11.48 -9.71
C GLY A 141 -23.26 12.14 -10.57
N MET A 142 -22.44 11.34 -11.25
CA MET A 142 -21.43 11.84 -12.19
C MET A 142 -22.06 12.57 -13.39
N ASP A 143 -23.17 12.06 -13.93
CA ASP A 143 -23.91 12.72 -15.02
C ASP A 143 -24.41 14.09 -14.58
N LEU A 144 -25.06 14.18 -13.42
CA LEU A 144 -25.55 15.44 -12.88
C LEU A 144 -24.42 16.42 -12.52
N TYR A 145 -23.30 15.91 -12.00
CA TYR A 145 -22.11 16.72 -11.71
C TYR A 145 -21.58 17.41 -12.98
N PHE A 146 -21.45 16.69 -14.09
CA PHE A 146 -21.01 17.30 -15.34
C PHE A 146 -22.07 18.21 -15.96
N GLU A 147 -23.35 17.85 -15.90
CA GLU A 147 -24.46 18.69 -16.38
C GLU A 147 -24.44 20.08 -15.71
N ARG A 148 -24.18 20.12 -14.40
CA ARG A 148 -24.18 21.36 -13.61
C ARG A 148 -22.92 22.20 -13.77
N HIS A 149 -21.77 21.57 -13.92
CA HIS A 149 -20.49 22.21 -13.64
C HIS A 149 -19.49 22.22 -14.79
N ASP A 150 -19.84 21.66 -15.96
CA ASP A 150 -18.99 21.74 -17.15
C ASP A 150 -18.63 23.21 -17.49
N GLY A 151 -17.34 23.45 -17.71
CA GLY A 151 -16.79 24.79 -17.97
C GLY A 151 -16.59 25.65 -16.73
N SER A 152 -16.75 25.10 -15.52
CA SER A 152 -16.67 25.84 -14.25
C SER A 152 -15.55 25.34 -13.34
N ALA A 153 -15.16 26.20 -12.39
CA ALA A 153 -14.27 25.86 -11.29
C ALA A 153 -15.11 25.68 -10.00
N VAL A 154 -15.05 24.50 -9.38
CA VAL A 154 -15.99 24.08 -8.32
C VAL A 154 -15.30 23.54 -7.07
N THR A 155 -16.09 23.15 -6.08
CA THR A 155 -15.64 22.66 -4.77
C THR A 155 -15.94 21.17 -4.57
N CYS A 156 -15.31 20.56 -3.55
CA CYS A 156 -15.68 19.21 -3.13
C CYS A 156 -17.15 19.10 -2.69
N ASP A 157 -17.72 20.17 -2.14
CA ASP A 157 -19.11 20.18 -1.67
C ASP A 157 -20.10 20.14 -2.85
N ASP A 158 -19.77 20.78 -3.97
CA ASP A 158 -20.56 20.73 -5.21
C ASP A 158 -20.63 19.29 -5.75
N PHE A 159 -19.53 18.55 -5.67
CA PHE A 159 -19.48 17.14 -6.08
C PHE A 159 -20.38 16.27 -5.21
N VAL A 160 -20.28 16.37 -3.88
CA VAL A 160 -21.13 15.61 -2.95
C VAL A 160 -22.61 15.98 -3.13
N ALA A 161 -22.93 17.26 -3.36
CA ALA A 161 -24.29 17.71 -3.62
C ALA A 161 -24.87 17.12 -4.92
N ALA A 162 -24.09 17.03 -5.99
CA ALA A 162 -24.53 16.39 -7.22
C ALA A 162 -24.78 14.88 -7.04
N LEU A 163 -23.95 14.19 -6.25
CA LEU A 163 -24.19 12.78 -5.91
C LEU A 163 -25.49 12.59 -5.10
N ALA A 164 -25.71 13.43 -4.09
CA ALA A 164 -26.90 13.39 -3.25
C ALA A 164 -28.18 13.65 -4.05
N ASP A 165 -28.21 14.74 -4.83
CA ASP A 165 -29.39 15.15 -5.60
C ASP A 165 -29.76 14.14 -6.69
N ALA A 166 -28.78 13.49 -7.32
CA ALA A 166 -29.03 12.47 -8.35
C ALA A 166 -29.58 11.15 -7.80
N ASN A 167 -29.51 10.95 -6.48
CA ASN A 167 -29.90 9.72 -5.80
C ASN A 167 -31.00 9.90 -4.75
N ASP A 168 -31.48 11.13 -4.57
CA ASP A 168 -32.50 11.49 -3.57
C ASP A 168 -32.14 10.93 -2.18
N CYS A 169 -30.87 11.07 -1.79
CA CYS A 169 -30.34 10.57 -0.52
C CYS A 169 -29.53 11.63 0.23
N ASP A 170 -29.51 11.53 1.56
CA ASP A 170 -28.68 12.39 2.39
C ASP A 170 -27.24 11.90 2.43
N MET A 171 -26.32 12.74 1.92
CA MET A 171 -24.88 12.50 1.98
C MET A 171 -24.14 13.56 2.81
N SER A 172 -24.85 14.42 3.54
CA SER A 172 -24.24 15.51 4.33
C SER A 172 -23.18 15.01 5.32
N GLY A 173 -23.41 13.83 5.92
CA GLY A 173 -22.45 13.20 6.83
C GLY A 173 -21.08 12.91 6.21
N PHE A 174 -21.01 12.68 4.89
CA PHE A 174 -19.76 12.38 4.17
C PHE A 174 -18.84 13.59 4.06
N GLN A 175 -19.35 14.82 4.23
CA GLN A 175 -18.52 16.03 4.23
C GLN A 175 -17.44 16.00 5.33
N ARG A 176 -17.68 15.28 6.42
CA ARG A 176 -16.69 15.11 7.51
C ARG A 176 -15.42 14.40 7.07
N TRP A 177 -15.46 13.55 6.04
CA TRP A 177 -14.26 12.93 5.47
C TRP A 177 -13.33 13.93 4.78
N TYR A 178 -13.87 15.08 4.34
CA TYR A 178 -13.06 16.13 3.72
C TYR A 178 -12.33 17.01 4.74
N SER A 179 -12.86 17.15 5.96
CA SER A 179 -12.36 18.08 6.99
C SER A 179 -11.61 17.41 8.15
N GLN A 180 -11.68 16.09 8.30
CA GLN A 180 -11.01 15.37 9.39
C GLN A 180 -9.76 14.62 8.90
N ALA A 181 -8.63 14.91 9.53
CA ALA A 181 -7.35 14.23 9.29
C ALA A 181 -7.25 12.97 10.15
N GLY A 182 -6.36 12.05 9.78
CA GLY A 182 -6.10 10.83 10.52
C GLY A 182 -6.88 9.63 10.00
N THR A 183 -6.45 8.44 10.43
CA THR A 183 -7.04 7.16 10.06
C THR A 183 -8.02 6.71 11.15
N PRO A 184 -9.32 6.54 10.85
CA PRO A 184 -10.28 6.05 11.84
C PRO A 184 -10.00 4.59 12.19
N ARG A 185 -10.22 4.22 13.45
CA ARG A 185 -10.19 2.84 13.93
C ARG A 185 -11.61 2.31 14.03
N LEU A 186 -11.86 1.22 13.33
CA LEU A 186 -13.12 0.49 13.35
C LEU A 186 -12.94 -0.77 14.19
N HIS A 187 -13.56 -0.81 15.37
CA HIS A 187 -13.57 -1.98 16.23
C HIS A 187 -14.82 -2.80 15.95
N VAL A 188 -14.66 -4.07 15.57
CA VAL A 188 -15.80 -4.98 15.32
C VAL A 188 -15.63 -6.26 16.12
N LYS A 189 -16.53 -6.50 17.08
CA LYS A 189 -16.48 -7.69 17.95
C LYS A 189 -17.78 -8.44 17.92
N ARG A 190 -17.71 -9.77 18.03
CA ARG A 190 -18.90 -10.61 18.20
C ARG A 190 -19.49 -10.37 19.58
N GLN A 191 -20.79 -10.08 19.64
CA GLN A 191 -21.53 -10.09 20.90
C GLN A 191 -21.98 -11.52 21.21
N GLN A 192 -21.49 -12.08 22.31
CA GLN A 192 -22.03 -13.34 22.81
C GLN A 192 -23.47 -13.13 23.28
N GLN A 193 -24.42 -13.81 22.63
CA GLN A 193 -25.70 -14.07 23.27
C GLN A 193 -25.53 -15.24 24.24
N ALA A 194 -25.94 -15.07 25.50
CA ALA A 194 -25.97 -16.17 26.45
C ALA A 194 -26.82 -17.30 25.88
N ALA A 195 -26.21 -18.47 25.63
CA ALA A 195 -26.93 -19.64 25.18
C ALA A 195 -27.87 -20.11 26.28
N THR A 196 -29.14 -19.70 26.23
CA THR A 196 -30.18 -20.31 27.05
C THR A 196 -30.45 -21.73 26.54
N GLY A 197 -29.71 -22.71 27.07
CA GLY A 197 -30.08 -24.13 26.95
C GLY A 197 -29.42 -24.95 25.83
N GLY A 198 -28.14 -24.75 25.52
CA GLY A 198 -27.35 -25.70 24.73
C GLY A 198 -27.77 -25.88 23.26
N THR A 199 -28.60 -24.99 22.73
CA THR A 199 -29.04 -24.97 21.32
C THR A 199 -28.13 -24.03 20.51
N SER A 200 -27.79 -24.43 19.28
CA SER A 200 -27.05 -23.57 18.34
C SER A 200 -27.82 -22.26 18.08
N SER A 201 -27.11 -21.13 18.06
CA SER A 201 -27.71 -19.81 17.91
C SER A 201 -28.28 -19.60 16.51
N THR A 202 -29.48 -19.03 16.43
CA THR A 202 -30.09 -18.58 15.16
C THR A 202 -29.60 -17.20 14.72
N THR A 203 -28.85 -16.52 15.60
CA THR A 203 -28.43 -15.12 15.42
C THR A 203 -26.94 -14.93 15.69
N SER A 204 -26.25 -14.19 14.83
CA SER A 204 -24.89 -13.68 15.03
C SER A 204 -24.97 -12.16 15.16
N SER A 205 -24.45 -11.59 16.26
CA SER A 205 -24.47 -10.14 16.48
C SER A 205 -23.05 -9.58 16.49
N LEU A 206 -22.83 -8.48 15.79
CA LEU A 206 -21.57 -7.77 15.70
C LEU A 206 -21.74 -6.37 16.31
N LEU A 207 -20.90 -6.04 17.30
CA LEU A 207 -20.77 -4.72 17.90
C LEU A 207 -19.70 -3.94 17.17
N PHE A 208 -20.10 -2.80 16.64
CA PHE A 208 -19.24 -1.85 15.94
C PHE A 208 -18.96 -0.67 16.86
N LYS A 209 -17.71 -0.24 16.94
CA LYS A 209 -17.30 1.04 17.53
C LYS A 209 -16.33 1.74 16.61
N GLN A 210 -16.36 3.06 16.56
CA GLN A 210 -15.32 3.83 15.87
C GLN A 210 -14.68 4.86 16.78
N SER A 211 -13.40 5.13 16.52
CA SER A 211 -12.66 6.22 17.12
C SER A 211 -11.70 6.84 16.09
N LEU A 212 -11.41 8.14 16.23
CA LEU A 212 -10.42 8.83 15.42
C LEU A 212 -9.31 9.35 16.35
N PRO A 213 -8.08 8.81 16.26
CA PRO A 213 -6.96 9.28 17.07
C PRO A 213 -6.62 10.75 16.82
N GLU A 214 -6.03 11.40 17.82
CA GLU A 214 -5.51 12.76 17.66
C GLU A 214 -4.33 12.81 16.70
N THR A 215 -4.25 13.90 15.94
CA THR A 215 -3.20 14.16 14.94
C THR A 215 -2.67 15.58 15.11
N ALA A 216 -1.46 15.83 14.58
CA ALA A 216 -0.84 17.16 14.57
C ALA A 216 -1.67 18.21 13.80
N ALA A 217 -2.62 17.77 12.96
CA ALA A 217 -3.52 18.64 12.21
C ALA A 217 -4.54 19.38 13.08
N GLY A 218 -4.87 18.87 14.29
CA GLY A 218 -5.86 19.50 15.18
C GLY A 218 -7.28 19.62 14.61
N SER A 219 -7.64 18.82 13.61
CA SER A 219 -8.98 18.78 13.00
C SER A 219 -10.03 18.15 13.93
N PRO A 220 -11.34 18.31 13.64
CA PRO A 220 -12.41 17.67 14.41
C PRO A 220 -12.29 16.14 14.49
N ARG A 221 -13.00 15.53 15.46
CA ARG A 221 -13.00 14.09 15.75
C ARG A 221 -14.40 13.48 15.79
N ASP A 222 -15.33 14.02 15.00
CA ASP A 222 -16.68 13.51 14.95
C ASP A 222 -16.70 12.10 14.31
N PRO A 223 -17.61 11.19 14.73
CA PRO A 223 -17.79 9.90 14.07
C PRO A 223 -18.00 10.09 12.56
N LEU A 224 -17.34 9.29 11.74
CA LEU A 224 -17.46 9.37 10.30
C LEU A 224 -18.51 8.38 9.79
N PRO A 225 -19.21 8.67 8.67
CA PRO A 225 -20.01 7.64 8.01
C PRO A 225 -19.09 6.61 7.35
N VAL A 226 -19.15 5.36 7.82
CA VAL A 226 -18.33 4.24 7.35
C VAL A 226 -19.24 3.18 6.74
N PRO A 227 -19.33 3.06 5.42
CA PRO A 227 -19.94 1.90 4.77
C PRO A 227 -19.06 0.66 5.02
N VAL A 228 -19.61 -0.35 5.71
CA VAL A 228 -18.91 -1.60 5.98
C VAL A 228 -19.58 -2.73 5.21
N ARG A 229 -18.83 -3.35 4.29
CA ARG A 229 -19.26 -4.57 3.60
C ARG A 229 -18.95 -5.79 4.47
N VAL A 230 -19.98 -6.60 4.77
CA VAL A 230 -19.89 -7.76 5.67
C VAL A 230 -20.45 -9.01 4.99
N GLY A 231 -19.67 -10.08 4.98
CA GLY A 231 -20.08 -11.43 4.60
C GLY A 231 -19.73 -12.45 5.70
N PHE A 232 -20.10 -13.71 5.51
CA PHE A 232 -19.79 -14.78 6.46
C PHE A 232 -19.29 -16.02 5.72
N VAL A 233 -18.28 -16.68 6.30
CA VAL A 233 -17.70 -17.93 5.80
C VAL A 233 -17.97 -19.04 6.81
N GLY A 234 -18.50 -20.17 6.33
CA GLY A 234 -18.80 -21.36 7.11
C GLY A 234 -17.55 -22.19 7.44
N GLN A 235 -17.69 -23.16 8.34
CA GLN A 235 -16.58 -24.07 8.69
C GLN A 235 -16.08 -24.92 7.51
N ASP A 236 -16.92 -25.14 6.50
CA ASP A 236 -16.59 -25.82 5.25
C ASP A 236 -15.93 -24.90 4.22
N GLY A 237 -15.77 -23.61 4.54
CA GLY A 237 -15.25 -22.60 3.63
C GLY A 237 -16.30 -22.00 2.71
N ALA A 238 -17.55 -22.45 2.73
CA ALA A 238 -18.58 -21.92 1.86
C ALA A 238 -19.09 -20.55 2.35
N PRO A 239 -19.45 -19.63 1.44
CA PRO A 239 -20.12 -18.39 1.81
C PRO A 239 -21.49 -18.69 2.41
N VAL A 240 -21.83 -18.02 3.51
CA VAL A 240 -23.09 -18.21 4.25
C VAL A 240 -23.99 -17.00 4.02
N ALA A 241 -25.11 -17.24 3.32
CA ALA A 241 -26.13 -16.24 3.14
C ALA A 241 -26.86 -15.95 4.46
N THR A 242 -27.05 -14.66 4.78
CA THR A 242 -27.72 -14.23 6.01
C THR A 242 -28.76 -13.16 5.70
N ARG A 243 -29.64 -12.90 6.68
CA ARG A 243 -30.53 -11.73 6.70
C ARG A 243 -30.07 -10.76 7.77
N LEU A 244 -29.99 -9.48 7.46
CA LEU A 244 -29.81 -8.43 8.46
C LEU A 244 -31.12 -8.23 9.22
N SER A 245 -31.06 -8.09 10.54
CA SER A 245 -32.24 -7.84 11.38
C SER A 245 -32.96 -6.56 10.93
N GLY A 246 -34.27 -6.67 10.71
CA GLY A 246 -35.09 -5.60 10.15
C GLY A 246 -35.25 -5.64 8.62
N GLU A 247 -34.49 -6.50 7.94
CA GLU A 247 -34.63 -6.74 6.50
C GLU A 247 -35.20 -8.13 6.18
N ASN A 248 -35.96 -8.21 5.08
CA ASN A 248 -36.48 -9.48 4.55
C ASN A 248 -35.58 -10.08 3.45
N THR A 249 -34.49 -9.41 3.09
CA THR A 249 -33.63 -9.83 1.98
C THR A 249 -32.52 -10.75 2.50
N VAL A 250 -32.37 -11.90 1.86
CA VAL A 250 -31.23 -12.81 2.08
C VAL A 250 -30.11 -12.39 1.14
N ARG A 251 -28.90 -12.21 1.67
CA ARG A 251 -27.71 -11.84 0.89
C ARG A 251 -26.47 -12.58 1.40
N ASN A 252 -25.52 -12.83 0.50
CA ASN A 252 -24.17 -13.28 0.89
C ASN A 252 -23.32 -12.15 1.46
N GLU A 253 -23.70 -10.90 1.18
CA GLU A 253 -23.00 -9.71 1.61
C GLU A 253 -23.99 -8.58 1.92
N HIS A 254 -23.70 -7.83 2.98
CA HIS A 254 -24.47 -6.67 3.43
C HIS A 254 -23.59 -5.43 3.43
N VAL A 255 -24.18 -4.27 3.11
CA VAL A 255 -23.51 -2.96 3.22
C VAL A 255 -24.16 -2.19 4.37
N LEU A 256 -23.40 -1.96 5.44
CA LEU A 256 -23.87 -1.28 6.64
C LEU A 256 -23.32 0.15 6.65
N LEU A 257 -24.17 1.18 6.62
CA LEU A 257 -23.72 2.54 6.87
C LEU A 257 -23.62 2.78 8.37
N PHE A 258 -22.39 2.75 8.90
CA PHE A 258 -22.11 2.99 10.32
C PHE A 258 -21.62 4.42 10.53
N ASP A 259 -22.48 5.29 11.05
CA ASP A 259 -22.22 6.73 11.25
C ASP A 259 -22.23 7.17 12.72
N GLN A 260 -22.43 6.22 13.63
CA GLN A 260 -22.48 6.42 15.07
C GLN A 260 -21.14 6.07 15.73
N ALA A 261 -20.94 6.49 16.98
CA ALA A 261 -19.78 6.05 17.77
C ALA A 261 -19.83 4.55 18.09
N GLU A 262 -21.03 3.99 18.28
CA GLU A 262 -21.27 2.59 18.62
C GLU A 262 -22.63 2.11 18.08
N ALA A 263 -22.67 0.91 17.48
CA ALA A 263 -23.89 0.29 16.97
C ALA A 263 -23.77 -1.24 17.02
N SER A 264 -24.90 -1.95 17.04
CA SER A 264 -24.92 -3.42 16.93
C SER A 264 -25.77 -3.85 15.75
N PHE A 265 -25.25 -4.79 14.95
CA PHE A 265 -25.93 -5.37 13.79
C PHE A 265 -26.08 -6.87 14.01
N SER A 266 -27.30 -7.38 13.85
CA SER A 266 -27.61 -8.79 14.06
C SER A 266 -28.02 -9.45 12.75
N PHE A 267 -27.52 -10.66 12.54
CA PHE A 267 -27.69 -11.46 11.33
C PHE A 267 -28.33 -12.80 11.66
N THR A 268 -29.29 -13.24 10.86
CA THR A 268 -29.98 -14.53 11.02
C THR A 268 -29.79 -15.42 9.80
N ALA A 269 -30.04 -16.72 9.96
CA ALA A 269 -29.97 -17.68 8.86
C ALA A 269 -30.94 -17.34 7.71
N ALA A 270 -30.53 -17.68 6.49
CA ALA A 270 -31.27 -17.41 5.25
C ALA A 270 -32.68 -18.03 5.21
N ASP A 271 -32.90 -19.17 5.88
CA ASP A 271 -34.16 -19.92 5.94
C ASP A 271 -34.94 -19.67 7.25
N GLY A 272 -34.43 -18.80 8.13
CA GLY A 272 -34.97 -18.63 9.48
C GLY A 272 -34.68 -19.79 10.43
N GLY A 273 -33.86 -20.76 9.99
CA GLY A 273 -33.32 -21.84 10.79
C GLY A 273 -32.10 -21.40 11.59
N THR A 274 -31.23 -22.35 11.88
CA THR A 274 -30.04 -22.13 12.69
C THR A 274 -28.87 -21.72 11.83
N LEU A 275 -28.05 -20.77 12.29
CA LEU A 275 -26.80 -20.48 11.60
C LEU A 275 -25.87 -21.71 11.66
N PRO A 276 -25.12 -22.02 10.60
CA PRO A 276 -24.11 -23.08 10.66
C PRO A 276 -23.11 -22.77 11.76
N GLY A 277 -22.65 -23.79 12.51
CA GLY A 277 -21.80 -23.73 13.71
C GLY A 277 -20.91 -22.48 13.90
N MET A 278 -19.60 -22.60 13.76
CA MET A 278 -18.68 -21.45 13.88
C MET A 278 -18.69 -20.67 12.56
N LEU A 279 -19.21 -19.45 12.57
CA LEU A 279 -19.16 -18.52 11.45
C LEU A 279 -17.98 -17.57 11.60
N THR A 280 -17.19 -17.46 10.55
CA THR A 280 -16.12 -16.46 10.47
C THR A 280 -16.64 -15.24 9.70
N PRO A 281 -16.78 -14.08 10.35
CA PRO A 281 -17.20 -12.86 9.66
C PRO A 281 -16.07 -12.35 8.75
N SER A 282 -16.42 -12.05 7.49
CA SER A 282 -15.58 -11.36 6.51
C SER A 282 -15.98 -9.89 6.50
N ILE A 283 -15.22 -9.06 7.23
CA ILE A 283 -15.55 -7.66 7.53
C ILE A 283 -14.72 -6.74 6.64
N LEU A 284 -15.28 -5.57 6.29
CA LEU A 284 -14.62 -4.56 5.47
C LEU A 284 -14.22 -5.08 4.08
N ARG A 285 -15.04 -5.98 3.50
CA ARG A 285 -14.81 -6.59 2.18
C ARG A 285 -14.54 -5.54 1.11
N GLY A 286 -13.60 -5.84 0.20
CA GLY A 286 -13.10 -4.91 -0.81
C GLY A 286 -12.44 -3.65 -0.24
N PHE A 287 -12.08 -3.63 1.06
CA PHE A 287 -11.64 -2.44 1.80
C PHE A 287 -12.62 -1.27 1.60
N SER A 288 -13.86 -1.46 2.07
CA SER A 288 -15.00 -0.59 1.77
C SER A 288 -14.91 0.83 2.33
N ALA A 289 -13.99 1.07 3.26
CA ALA A 289 -13.65 2.39 3.78
C ALA A 289 -12.18 2.44 4.25
N PRO A 290 -11.51 3.61 4.18
CA PRO A 290 -10.11 3.77 4.57
C PRO A 290 -9.94 3.85 6.10
N VAL A 291 -10.17 2.72 6.78
CA VAL A 291 -10.11 2.59 8.23
C VAL A 291 -9.16 1.46 8.65
N GLU A 292 -8.69 1.53 9.90
CA GLU A 292 -8.00 0.42 10.56
C GLU A 292 -9.01 -0.49 11.23
N LEU A 293 -9.13 -1.73 10.75
CA LEU A 293 -9.99 -2.74 11.35
C LEU A 293 -9.29 -3.40 12.54
N ASP A 294 -9.94 -3.36 13.71
CA ASP A 294 -9.60 -4.12 14.92
C ASP A 294 -10.76 -5.07 15.24
N ASP A 295 -10.58 -6.35 14.93
CA ASP A 295 -11.59 -7.39 15.14
C ASP A 295 -11.12 -8.48 16.12
N ASP A 296 -12.02 -9.41 16.43
CA ASP A 296 -11.77 -10.51 17.35
C ASP A 296 -11.44 -11.84 16.64
N LEU A 297 -11.00 -11.80 15.39
CA LEU A 297 -10.69 -13.00 14.62
C LEU A 297 -9.37 -13.64 15.08
N GLY A 298 -9.41 -14.94 15.38
CA GLY A 298 -8.22 -15.73 15.69
C GLY A 298 -7.44 -16.19 14.44
N ALA A 299 -6.27 -16.79 14.65
CA ALA A 299 -5.42 -17.29 13.56
C ALA A 299 -6.13 -18.32 12.68
N ASP A 300 -6.84 -19.30 13.26
CA ASP A 300 -7.61 -20.31 12.51
C ASP A 300 -8.70 -19.70 11.61
N GLU A 301 -9.32 -18.62 12.09
CA GLU A 301 -10.35 -17.89 11.33
C GLU A 301 -9.72 -17.10 10.19
N ARG A 302 -8.57 -16.46 10.41
CA ARG A 302 -7.80 -15.80 9.36
C ARG A 302 -7.27 -16.79 8.33
N LEU A 303 -6.81 -17.97 8.74
CA LEU A 303 -6.42 -19.06 7.83
C LEU A 303 -7.61 -19.48 6.96
N ARG A 304 -8.81 -19.60 7.56
CA ARG A 304 -10.04 -19.93 6.82
C ARG A 304 -10.39 -18.86 5.79
N LEU A 305 -10.31 -17.58 6.15
CA LEU A 305 -10.54 -16.48 5.19
C LEU A 305 -9.49 -16.47 4.08
N MET A 306 -8.21 -16.65 4.42
CA MET A 306 -7.11 -16.75 3.46
C MET A 306 -7.30 -17.93 2.48
N ALA A 307 -7.84 -19.05 2.95
CA ALA A 307 -8.08 -20.22 2.11
C ALA A 307 -9.34 -20.09 1.26
N HIS A 308 -10.44 -19.58 1.81
CA HIS A 308 -11.78 -19.81 1.26
C HIS A 308 -12.65 -18.56 1.06
N ASP A 309 -12.25 -17.38 1.51
CA ASP A 309 -13.08 -16.18 1.32
C ASP A 309 -13.29 -15.91 -0.17
N SER A 310 -14.54 -15.60 -0.55
CA SER A 310 -14.90 -15.21 -1.91
C SER A 310 -14.59 -13.75 -2.22
N ASP A 311 -14.25 -12.94 -1.22
CA ASP A 311 -13.72 -11.59 -1.43
C ASP A 311 -12.20 -11.68 -1.54
N LEU A 312 -11.71 -11.43 -2.76
CA LEU A 312 -10.28 -11.50 -3.07
C LEU A 312 -9.45 -10.56 -2.19
N PHE A 313 -10.01 -9.39 -1.84
CA PHE A 313 -9.35 -8.48 -0.92
C PHE A 313 -9.16 -9.11 0.47
N ASN A 314 -10.20 -9.65 1.12
CA ASN A 314 -10.07 -10.28 2.44
C ASN A 314 -9.28 -11.60 2.42
N LYS A 315 -9.27 -12.31 1.29
CA LYS A 315 -8.36 -13.44 1.04
C LYS A 315 -6.91 -12.97 1.12
N TRP A 316 -6.57 -11.91 0.39
CA TRP A 316 -5.25 -11.28 0.43
C TRP A 316 -4.93 -10.68 1.80
N ASP A 317 -5.86 -9.94 2.41
CA ASP A 317 -5.64 -9.22 3.66
C ASP A 317 -5.39 -10.19 4.83
N SER A 318 -6.07 -11.32 4.85
CA SER A 318 -5.81 -12.37 5.84
C SER A 318 -4.40 -12.94 5.71
N ALA A 319 -3.90 -13.14 4.48
CA ALA A 319 -2.51 -13.54 4.25
C ALA A 319 -1.51 -12.46 4.76
N GLN A 320 -1.82 -11.19 4.55
CA GLN A 320 -1.00 -10.07 5.04
C GLN A 320 -0.99 -10.00 6.57
N ILE A 321 -2.13 -10.16 7.23
CA ILE A 321 -2.27 -10.15 8.70
C ILE A 321 -1.51 -11.32 9.32
N LEU A 322 -1.72 -12.55 8.83
CA LEU A 322 -1.01 -13.72 9.34
C LEU A 322 0.51 -13.58 9.17
N SER A 323 0.96 -13.10 8.00
CA SER A 323 2.37 -12.84 7.74
C SER A 323 2.95 -11.74 8.64
N ARG A 324 2.22 -10.65 8.84
CA ARG A 324 2.60 -9.56 9.74
C ARG A 324 2.78 -10.10 11.16
N ASP A 325 1.81 -10.84 11.66
CA ASP A 325 1.82 -11.34 13.04
C ASP A 325 2.96 -12.36 13.25
N ALA A 326 3.24 -13.21 12.26
CA ALA A 326 4.41 -14.09 12.26
C ALA A 326 5.74 -13.30 12.32
N ILE A 327 5.88 -12.24 11.52
CA ILE A 327 7.08 -11.39 11.51
C ILE A 327 7.24 -10.67 12.86
N LEU A 328 6.16 -10.11 13.40
CA LEU A 328 6.19 -9.42 14.69
C LEU A 328 6.54 -10.37 15.84
N ALA A 329 6.03 -11.61 15.82
CA ALA A 329 6.38 -12.63 16.80
C ALA A 329 7.89 -12.95 16.78
N VAL A 330 8.47 -13.12 15.59
CA VAL A 330 9.92 -13.36 15.44
C VAL A 330 10.75 -12.14 15.85
N ALA A 331 10.33 -10.93 15.47
CA ALA A 331 11.01 -9.68 15.87
C ALA A 331 11.03 -9.48 17.38
N ALA A 332 10.00 -9.96 18.09
CA ALA A 332 9.92 -9.96 19.55
C ALA A 332 10.75 -11.09 20.22
N GLY A 333 11.48 -11.91 19.45
CA GLY A 333 12.27 -13.04 19.95
C GLY A 333 11.49 -14.34 20.15
N GLY A 334 10.24 -14.40 19.65
CA GLY A 334 9.42 -15.60 19.65
C GLY A 334 9.68 -16.52 18.45
N VAL A 335 8.83 -17.54 18.32
CA VAL A 335 8.81 -18.46 17.16
C VAL A 335 7.46 -18.30 16.47
N ALA A 336 7.46 -18.19 15.15
CA ALA A 336 6.25 -18.19 14.34
C ALA A 336 5.92 -19.59 13.85
N ASP A 337 4.62 -19.90 13.75
CA ASP A 337 4.15 -21.09 13.06
C ASP A 337 4.12 -20.81 11.55
N VAL A 338 5.15 -21.27 10.85
CA VAL A 338 5.29 -21.09 9.41
C VAL A 338 4.52 -22.16 8.63
N ASP A 339 4.20 -23.30 9.27
CA ASP A 339 3.55 -24.43 8.61
C ASP A 339 2.09 -24.09 8.28
N ASP A 340 1.38 -23.47 9.22
CA ASP A 340 0.00 -22.98 9.01
C ASP A 340 -0.04 -21.90 7.93
N LEU A 341 0.93 -20.97 7.94
CA LEU A 341 1.03 -19.92 6.93
C LEU A 341 1.33 -20.53 5.53
N ALA A 342 2.25 -21.50 5.46
CA ALA A 342 2.54 -22.23 4.23
C ALA A 342 1.33 -23.03 3.74
N TRP A 343 0.56 -23.66 4.64
CA TRP A 343 -0.69 -24.33 4.28
C TRP A 343 -1.68 -23.36 3.64
N GLY A 344 -1.87 -22.17 4.21
CA GLY A 344 -2.75 -21.14 3.65
C GLY A 344 -2.29 -20.70 2.25
N TYR A 345 -0.98 -20.51 2.06
CA TYR A 345 -0.42 -20.18 0.75
C TYR A 345 -0.62 -21.30 -0.28
N ARG A 346 -0.52 -22.57 0.12
CA ARG A 346 -0.82 -23.69 -0.77
C ARG A 346 -2.27 -23.69 -1.25
N GLN A 347 -3.23 -23.27 -0.41
CA GLN A 347 -4.62 -23.13 -0.85
C GLN A 347 -4.76 -22.08 -1.94
N ILE A 348 -4.11 -20.91 -1.79
CA ILE A 348 -4.08 -19.86 -2.81
C ILE A 348 -3.39 -20.35 -4.09
N LEU A 349 -2.26 -21.07 -3.96
CA LEU A 349 -1.48 -21.55 -5.11
C LEU A 349 -2.21 -22.63 -5.91
N ALA A 350 -2.93 -23.51 -5.22
CA ALA A 350 -3.68 -24.62 -5.83
C ALA A 350 -5.03 -24.20 -6.44
N ASP A 351 -5.48 -22.97 -6.21
CA ASP A 351 -6.73 -22.45 -6.75
C ASP A 351 -6.55 -22.04 -8.22
N ASP A 352 -7.08 -22.84 -9.15
CA ASP A 352 -6.96 -22.60 -10.59
C ASP A 352 -7.80 -21.41 -11.09
N ASP A 353 -8.76 -20.93 -10.28
CA ASP A 353 -9.57 -19.74 -10.62
C ASP A 353 -8.83 -18.42 -10.29
N LEU A 354 -7.74 -18.49 -9.52
CA LEU A 354 -6.91 -17.33 -9.22
C LEU A 354 -5.81 -17.13 -10.27
N LEU A 355 -5.67 -15.89 -10.73
CA LEU A 355 -4.58 -15.49 -11.64
C LEU A 355 -3.21 -15.64 -10.96
N ASP A 356 -2.20 -15.97 -11.75
CA ASP A 356 -0.81 -16.06 -11.29
C ASP A 356 -0.34 -14.76 -10.61
N ASP A 357 -0.83 -13.60 -11.07
CA ASP A 357 -0.47 -12.29 -10.50
C ASP A 357 -1.08 -12.06 -9.12
N PHE A 358 -2.32 -12.52 -8.89
CA PHE A 358 -2.93 -12.51 -7.57
C PHE A 358 -2.16 -13.43 -6.62
N LYS A 359 -1.83 -14.65 -7.07
CA LYS A 359 -1.00 -15.60 -6.31
C LYS A 359 0.35 -14.98 -5.92
N ALA A 360 1.02 -14.32 -6.86
CA ALA A 360 2.27 -13.62 -6.63
C ALA A 360 2.11 -12.47 -5.61
N GLY A 361 1.06 -11.66 -5.75
CA GLY A 361 0.72 -10.57 -4.84
C GLY A 361 0.45 -11.03 -3.41
N SER A 362 -0.26 -12.14 -3.22
CA SER A 362 -0.53 -12.74 -1.91
C SER A 362 0.75 -13.23 -1.21
N LEU A 363 1.69 -13.81 -1.95
CA LEU A 363 2.98 -14.29 -1.42
C LEU A 363 3.95 -13.16 -1.02
N ARG A 364 3.70 -11.91 -1.45
CA ARG A 364 4.52 -10.77 -1.02
C ARG A 364 4.22 -10.45 0.45
N LEU A 365 5.25 -10.61 1.29
CA LEU A 365 5.16 -10.29 2.71
C LEU A 365 5.01 -8.77 2.93
N PRO A 366 4.28 -8.35 3.98
CA PRO A 366 4.11 -6.94 4.35
C PRO A 366 5.43 -6.16 4.38
N GLY A 367 5.42 -4.94 3.84
CA GLY A 367 6.59 -4.05 3.85
C GLY A 367 6.88 -3.49 5.24
N LEU A 368 8.10 -2.98 5.45
CA LEU A 368 8.50 -2.39 6.73
C LEU A 368 7.60 -1.27 7.25
N PRO A 369 7.10 -0.32 6.43
CA PRO A 369 6.20 0.72 6.94
C PRO A 369 4.93 0.16 7.60
N VAL A 370 4.41 -0.97 7.11
CA VAL A 370 3.23 -1.65 7.69
C VAL A 370 3.60 -2.33 9.00
N LEU A 371 4.78 -2.96 9.07
CA LEU A 371 5.28 -3.61 10.28
C LEU A 371 5.58 -2.59 11.39
N GLU A 372 6.23 -1.48 11.05
CA GLU A 372 6.50 -0.36 11.95
C GLU A 372 5.20 0.27 12.49
N ALA A 373 4.18 0.41 11.64
CA ALA A 373 2.89 0.95 12.07
C ALA A 373 2.12 0.04 13.04
N ALA A 374 2.43 -1.26 13.04
CA ALA A 374 1.78 -2.26 13.90
C ALA A 374 2.48 -2.47 15.25
N HIS A 375 3.71 -1.96 15.43
CA HIS A 375 4.48 -2.12 16.66
C HIS A 375 5.18 -0.82 17.06
N HIS A 376 4.82 -0.24 18.21
CA HIS A 376 5.36 1.03 18.69
C HIS A 376 5.94 0.88 20.11
N PRO A 377 7.20 1.31 20.37
CA PRO A 377 8.21 1.75 19.40
C PRO A 377 8.72 0.62 18.51
N ALA A 378 8.90 0.92 17.23
CA ALA A 378 9.45 -0.02 16.27
C ALA A 378 10.98 -0.09 16.38
N ASP A 379 11.53 -1.31 16.33
CA ASP A 379 12.92 -1.52 15.95
C ASP A 379 12.99 -1.92 14.46
N PRO A 380 13.35 -0.99 13.55
CA PRO A 380 13.29 -1.25 12.12
C PRO A 380 14.28 -2.32 11.67
N VAL A 381 15.41 -2.48 12.37
CA VAL A 381 16.41 -3.50 12.04
C VAL A 381 15.93 -4.88 12.47
N ALA A 382 15.37 -5.00 13.67
CA ALA A 382 14.78 -6.26 14.13
C ALA A 382 13.61 -6.71 13.23
N LEU A 383 12.75 -5.78 12.80
CA LEU A 383 11.67 -6.06 11.87
C LEU A 383 12.18 -6.50 10.49
N PHE A 384 13.25 -5.88 9.98
CA PHE A 384 13.89 -6.26 8.72
C PHE A 384 14.44 -7.70 8.79
N ASP A 385 15.19 -8.02 9.85
CA ASP A 385 15.78 -9.33 10.05
C ASP A 385 14.70 -10.40 10.25
N ALA A 386 13.66 -10.12 11.04
CA ALA A 386 12.53 -11.02 11.23
C ALA A 386 11.76 -11.28 9.92
N ARG A 387 11.53 -10.25 9.11
CA ARG A 387 10.90 -10.40 7.79
C ARG A 387 11.73 -11.29 6.87
N ARG A 388 13.05 -11.11 6.86
CA ARG A 388 13.98 -11.97 6.10
C ARG A 388 13.96 -13.42 6.59
N SER A 389 13.88 -13.62 7.91
CA SER A 389 13.78 -14.94 8.52
C SER A 389 12.49 -15.66 8.10
N ILE A 390 11.32 -15.00 8.20
CA ILE A 390 10.04 -15.55 7.74
C ILE A 390 10.06 -15.85 6.23
N GLN A 391 10.66 -14.97 5.43
CA GLN A 391 10.83 -15.20 4.00
C GLN A 391 11.63 -16.48 3.70
N GLY A 392 12.73 -16.73 4.41
CA GLY A 392 13.53 -17.94 4.26
C GLY A 392 12.84 -19.20 4.79
N ALA A 393 12.11 -19.08 5.91
CA ALA A 393 11.34 -20.19 6.46
C ALA A 393 10.20 -20.62 5.51
N LEU A 394 9.49 -19.66 4.91
CA LEU A 394 8.50 -19.94 3.86
C LEU A 394 9.13 -20.54 2.61
N GLY A 395 10.31 -20.07 2.20
CA GLY A 395 11.04 -20.68 1.09
C GLY A 395 11.42 -22.14 1.35
N THR A 396 11.70 -22.49 2.60
CA THR A 396 11.92 -23.89 3.00
C THR A 396 10.61 -24.69 3.00
N ALA A 397 9.55 -24.12 3.56
CA ALA A 397 8.25 -24.78 3.68
C ALA A 397 7.59 -25.01 2.31
N LEU A 398 7.82 -24.12 1.34
CA LEU A 398 7.25 -24.17 -0.01
C LEU A 398 8.24 -24.71 -1.06
N ALA A 399 9.24 -25.49 -0.64
CA ALA A 399 10.30 -25.97 -1.53
C ALA A 399 9.78 -26.79 -2.72
N ASP A 400 8.73 -27.59 -2.51
CA ASP A 400 8.12 -28.39 -3.57
C ASP A 400 7.45 -27.50 -4.63
N GLU A 401 6.70 -26.48 -4.21
CA GLU A 401 6.05 -25.52 -5.10
C GLU A 401 7.09 -24.67 -5.85
N ILE A 402 8.18 -24.26 -5.18
CA ILE A 402 9.31 -23.57 -5.81
C ILE A 402 9.96 -24.46 -6.88
N GLY A 403 10.21 -25.73 -6.58
CA GLY A 403 10.76 -26.69 -7.54
C GLY A 403 9.86 -26.87 -8.77
N GLN A 404 8.55 -27.05 -8.56
CA GLN A 404 7.57 -27.14 -9.65
C GLN A 404 7.52 -25.86 -10.49
N ALA A 405 7.64 -24.69 -9.89
CA ALA A 405 7.69 -23.42 -10.61
C ALA A 405 8.96 -23.31 -11.48
N MET A 406 10.10 -23.78 -11.00
CA MET A 406 11.35 -23.81 -11.76
C MET A 406 11.30 -24.79 -12.94
N ASP A 407 10.69 -25.96 -12.74
CA ASP A 407 10.45 -26.94 -13.81
C ASP A 407 9.50 -26.38 -14.88
N ASN A 408 8.50 -25.60 -14.45
CA ASN A 408 7.52 -24.95 -15.32
C ASN A 408 7.89 -23.51 -15.72
N GLN A 409 9.17 -23.11 -15.60
CA GLN A 409 9.61 -21.73 -15.82
C GLN A 409 9.20 -21.18 -17.20
N VAL A 410 9.17 -22.02 -18.24
CA VAL A 410 8.80 -21.61 -19.61
C VAL A 410 7.34 -21.17 -19.69
N ARG A 411 6.42 -21.88 -19.00
CA ARG A 411 5.01 -21.48 -18.91
C ARG A 411 4.90 -20.17 -18.14
N LEU A 412 5.49 -20.11 -16.95
CA LEU A 412 5.40 -18.95 -16.07
C LEU A 412 5.99 -17.70 -16.75
N ALA A 413 7.13 -17.82 -17.43
CA ALA A 413 7.76 -16.69 -18.11
C ALA A 413 6.92 -16.09 -19.26
N SER A 414 5.90 -16.80 -19.76
CA SER A 414 5.12 -16.38 -20.92
C SER A 414 4.09 -15.27 -20.64
N THR A 415 3.67 -15.08 -19.39
CA THR A 415 2.68 -14.05 -18.99
C THR A 415 3.24 -13.13 -17.92
N ALA A 416 2.68 -11.92 -17.77
CA ALA A 416 3.10 -10.98 -16.72
C ALA A 416 2.92 -11.57 -15.31
N GLY A 417 1.74 -12.10 -15.01
CA GLY A 417 1.46 -12.76 -13.72
C GLY A 417 2.33 -13.99 -13.46
N GLY A 418 2.59 -14.80 -14.49
CA GLY A 418 3.48 -15.95 -14.35
C GLY A 418 4.93 -15.55 -14.06
N ARG A 419 5.43 -14.46 -14.68
CA ARG A 419 6.75 -13.88 -14.36
C ARG A 419 6.78 -13.36 -12.93
N ALA A 420 5.75 -12.66 -12.48
CA ALA A 420 5.64 -12.17 -11.11
C ALA A 420 5.69 -13.33 -10.10
N LEU A 421 4.97 -14.41 -10.36
CA LEU A 421 4.93 -15.60 -9.52
C LEU A 421 6.28 -16.33 -9.49
N LEU A 422 6.92 -16.51 -10.65
CA LEU A 422 8.26 -17.11 -10.74
C LEU A 422 9.30 -16.30 -9.96
N VAL A 423 9.30 -14.97 -10.11
CA VAL A 423 10.19 -14.08 -9.35
C VAL A 423 9.96 -14.23 -7.85
N GLN A 424 8.70 -14.29 -7.41
CA GLN A 424 8.38 -14.45 -5.99
C GLN A 424 8.88 -15.80 -5.43
N PHE A 425 8.72 -16.90 -6.17
CA PHE A 425 9.28 -18.19 -5.76
C PHE A 425 10.80 -18.18 -5.69
N VAL A 426 11.47 -17.57 -6.67
CA VAL A 426 12.93 -17.42 -6.66
C VAL A 426 13.39 -16.56 -5.48
N GLU A 427 12.68 -15.47 -5.16
CA GLU A 427 12.97 -14.64 -3.98
C GLU A 427 12.84 -15.40 -2.66
N LEU A 428 11.83 -16.27 -2.52
CA LEU A 428 11.67 -17.16 -1.36
C LEU A 428 12.79 -18.20 -1.28
N GLY A 429 13.10 -18.89 -2.38
CA GLY A 429 14.16 -19.90 -2.41
C GLY A 429 15.55 -19.31 -2.12
N VAL A 430 15.85 -18.13 -2.67
CA VAL A 430 17.11 -17.42 -2.36
C VAL A 430 17.17 -17.01 -0.89
N ALA A 431 16.06 -16.57 -0.30
CA ALA A 431 16.00 -16.26 1.14
C ALA A 431 16.19 -17.50 2.02
N ALA A 432 15.75 -18.68 1.56
CA ALA A 432 15.98 -19.97 2.22
C ALA A 432 17.42 -20.49 2.06
N GLY A 433 18.23 -19.86 1.21
CA GLY A 433 19.59 -20.31 0.92
C GLY A 433 19.65 -21.50 -0.05
N ASP A 434 18.58 -21.78 -0.79
CA ASP A 434 18.58 -22.84 -1.80
C ASP A 434 19.54 -22.50 -2.94
N THR A 435 20.54 -23.35 -3.13
CA THR A 435 21.56 -23.21 -4.19
C THR A 435 20.96 -23.24 -5.58
N THR A 436 19.86 -23.97 -5.80
CA THR A 436 19.17 -24.04 -7.10
C THR A 436 18.48 -22.70 -7.38
N ALA A 437 17.78 -22.15 -6.40
CA ALA A 437 17.17 -20.82 -6.49
C ALA A 437 18.20 -19.71 -6.72
N ILE A 438 19.35 -19.75 -6.01
CA ILE A 438 20.44 -18.77 -6.21
C ILE A 438 21.00 -18.85 -7.64
N ALA A 439 21.24 -20.05 -8.16
CA ALA A 439 21.71 -20.23 -9.53
C ALA A 439 20.66 -19.78 -10.56
N ALA A 440 19.37 -20.04 -10.30
CA ALA A 440 18.27 -19.57 -11.14
C ALA A 440 18.18 -18.04 -11.15
N ALA A 441 18.26 -17.39 -9.99
CA ALA A 441 18.27 -15.94 -9.86
C ALA A 441 19.45 -15.31 -10.63
N GLU A 442 20.65 -15.87 -10.50
CA GLU A 442 21.84 -15.42 -11.22
C GLU A 442 21.66 -15.53 -12.74
N LYS A 443 21.12 -16.66 -13.22
CA LYS A 443 20.81 -16.85 -14.64
C LYS A 443 19.76 -15.85 -15.13
N MET A 444 18.71 -15.61 -14.33
CA MET A 444 17.62 -14.70 -14.66
C MET A 444 18.12 -13.28 -14.91
N VAL A 445 19.18 -12.81 -14.24
CA VAL A 445 19.76 -11.47 -14.47
C VAL A 445 20.09 -11.22 -15.95
N ALA A 446 20.49 -12.25 -16.69
CA ALA A 446 20.82 -12.17 -18.11
C ALA A 446 19.60 -12.30 -19.05
N ASP A 447 18.38 -12.49 -18.53
CA ASP A 447 17.18 -12.70 -19.33
C ASP A 447 16.89 -11.48 -20.24
N THR A 448 16.23 -11.75 -21.37
CA THR A 448 15.83 -10.70 -22.31
C THR A 448 14.62 -9.90 -21.85
N ASN A 449 13.79 -10.45 -20.96
CA ASN A 449 12.68 -9.75 -20.35
C ASN A 449 13.12 -9.04 -19.06
N MET A 450 12.85 -7.74 -18.96
CA MET A 450 13.32 -6.95 -17.82
C MET A 450 12.69 -7.36 -16.48
N THR A 451 11.46 -7.88 -16.44
CA THR A 451 10.85 -8.40 -15.19
C THR A 451 11.67 -9.55 -14.62
N LEU A 452 12.08 -10.49 -15.47
CA LEU A 452 12.92 -11.61 -15.05
C LEU A 452 14.34 -11.15 -14.71
N SER A 453 14.94 -10.29 -15.55
CA SER A 453 16.27 -9.73 -15.33
C SER A 453 16.39 -8.97 -14.02
N GLN A 454 15.49 -8.01 -13.79
CA GLN A 454 15.44 -7.24 -12.55
C GLN A 454 15.02 -8.12 -11.36
N GLY A 455 14.07 -9.05 -11.54
CA GLY A 455 13.60 -9.94 -10.49
C GLY A 455 14.70 -10.88 -9.97
N GLY A 456 15.49 -11.46 -10.88
CA GLY A 456 16.67 -12.26 -10.51
C GLY A 456 17.69 -11.44 -9.74
N LEU A 457 17.95 -10.20 -10.17
CA LEU A 457 18.87 -9.31 -9.46
C LEU A 457 18.34 -8.93 -8.07
N LYS A 458 17.06 -8.56 -7.97
CA LYS A 458 16.37 -8.21 -6.72
C LYS A 458 16.44 -9.35 -5.70
N ALA A 459 16.27 -10.61 -6.13
CA ALA A 459 16.41 -11.75 -5.24
C ALA A 459 17.81 -11.86 -4.60
N LEU A 460 18.85 -11.41 -5.32
CA LEU A 460 20.24 -11.54 -4.89
C LEU A 460 20.76 -10.39 -4.02
N ILE A 461 20.13 -9.21 -4.01
CA ILE A 461 20.73 -8.00 -3.37
C ILE A 461 20.98 -8.14 -1.86
N HIS A 462 20.22 -8.98 -1.17
CA HIS A 462 20.38 -9.28 0.25
C HIS A 462 21.10 -10.60 0.52
N CYS A 463 21.49 -11.34 -0.52
CA CYS A 463 22.18 -12.61 -0.40
C CYS A 463 23.68 -12.37 -0.20
N ASP A 464 24.27 -12.89 0.87
CA ASP A 464 25.73 -12.86 1.06
C ASP A 464 26.43 -14.00 0.29
N ASN A 465 26.32 -13.93 -1.04
CA ASN A 465 26.90 -14.89 -1.96
C ASN A 465 27.55 -14.15 -3.15
N GLY A 466 28.60 -14.74 -3.73
CA GLY A 466 29.27 -14.20 -4.91
C GLY A 466 28.35 -13.99 -6.12
N ALA A 467 27.24 -14.74 -6.21
CA ALA A 467 26.19 -14.54 -7.22
C ALA A 467 25.65 -13.10 -7.24
N ARG A 468 25.56 -12.44 -6.07
CA ARG A 468 25.14 -11.04 -5.96
C ARG A 468 26.05 -10.11 -6.75
N ALA A 469 27.36 -10.17 -6.49
CA ALA A 469 28.34 -9.31 -7.13
C ALA A 469 28.41 -9.57 -8.64
N ARG A 470 28.31 -10.84 -9.07
CA ARG A 470 28.28 -11.19 -10.50
C ARG A 470 27.00 -10.71 -11.18
N GLY A 471 25.84 -10.87 -10.54
CA GLY A 471 24.58 -10.35 -11.06
C GLY A 471 24.59 -8.83 -11.23
N LEU A 472 25.08 -8.09 -10.22
CA LEU A 472 25.23 -6.63 -10.31
C LEU A 472 26.15 -6.21 -11.46
N ALA A 473 27.27 -6.90 -11.66
CA ALA A 473 28.21 -6.63 -12.75
C ALA A 473 27.60 -6.96 -14.12
N VAL A 474 26.95 -8.11 -14.28
CA VAL A 474 26.29 -8.50 -15.53
C VAL A 474 25.19 -7.51 -15.92
N PHE A 475 24.37 -7.10 -14.96
CA PHE A 475 23.31 -6.12 -15.20
C PHE A 475 23.89 -4.75 -15.57
N HIS A 476 24.91 -4.30 -14.83
CA HIS A 476 25.63 -3.06 -15.12
C HIS A 476 26.21 -3.07 -16.54
N ASP A 477 27.05 -4.05 -16.86
CA ASP A 477 27.83 -4.05 -18.10
C ASP A 477 26.94 -4.08 -19.34
N ARG A 478 25.80 -4.76 -19.23
CA ARG A 478 24.78 -4.80 -20.29
C ARG A 478 24.05 -3.47 -20.47
N TRP A 479 23.80 -2.74 -19.39
CA TRP A 479 22.87 -1.61 -19.39
C TRP A 479 23.51 -0.25 -19.10
N GLN A 480 24.83 -0.17 -18.92
CA GLN A 480 25.56 1.06 -18.55
C GLN A 480 25.29 2.26 -19.49
N ASP A 481 25.00 1.99 -20.77
CA ASP A 481 24.68 3.01 -21.77
C ASP A 481 23.18 3.35 -21.85
N ASN A 482 22.32 2.70 -21.06
CA ASN A 482 20.89 2.98 -20.97
C ASN A 482 20.56 3.76 -19.68
N PRO A 483 20.29 5.07 -19.75
CA PRO A 483 20.07 5.88 -18.57
C PRO A 483 18.88 5.43 -17.71
N LEU A 484 17.77 4.98 -18.32
CA LEU A 484 16.58 4.55 -17.58
C LEU A 484 16.82 3.24 -16.83
N VAL A 485 17.43 2.25 -17.51
CA VAL A 485 17.72 0.97 -16.88
C VAL A 485 18.79 1.11 -15.78
N MET A 486 19.75 2.01 -15.96
CA MET A 486 20.74 2.31 -14.91
C MET A 486 20.13 2.87 -13.63
N GLU A 487 18.94 3.50 -13.67
CA GLU A 487 18.23 3.85 -12.43
C GLU A 487 17.87 2.62 -11.61
N LYS A 488 17.48 1.51 -12.24
CA LYS A 488 17.16 0.24 -11.57
C LYS A 488 18.41 -0.36 -10.94
N TRP A 489 19.55 -0.29 -11.64
CA TRP A 489 20.83 -0.74 -11.10
C TRP A 489 21.26 0.06 -9.85
N PHE A 490 21.19 1.40 -9.93
CA PHE A 490 21.46 2.27 -8.78
C PHE A 490 20.57 1.95 -7.58
N GLN A 491 19.28 1.67 -7.82
CA GLN A 491 18.33 1.28 -6.77
C GLN A 491 18.76 -0.03 -6.10
N MET A 492 19.05 -1.08 -6.88
CA MET A 492 19.43 -2.39 -6.35
C MET A 492 20.72 -2.33 -5.52
N GLU A 493 21.74 -1.60 -6.00
CA GLU A 493 22.97 -1.35 -5.24
C GLU A 493 22.70 -0.62 -3.93
N SER A 494 21.88 0.43 -3.97
CA SER A 494 21.60 1.28 -2.81
C SER A 494 20.76 0.57 -1.75
N MET A 495 19.90 -0.37 -2.15
CA MET A 495 19.05 -1.19 -1.27
C MET A 495 19.79 -2.37 -0.64
N SER A 496 20.95 -2.78 -1.16
CA SER A 496 21.67 -3.96 -0.66
C SER A 496 22.10 -3.80 0.81
N SER A 497 21.65 -4.70 1.67
CA SER A 497 22.06 -4.75 3.09
C SER A 497 23.48 -5.28 3.30
N VAL A 498 24.05 -5.98 2.29
CA VAL A 498 25.36 -6.65 2.40
C VAL A 498 26.46 -5.91 1.65
N GLY A 499 26.13 -5.24 0.54
CA GLY A 499 27.08 -4.48 -0.28
C GLY A 499 26.88 -2.96 -0.28
N GLY A 500 25.85 -2.46 0.41
CA GLY A 500 25.50 -1.04 0.47
C GLY A 500 26.22 -0.26 1.58
N GLY A 501 25.61 0.84 2.01
CA GLY A 501 26.18 1.75 3.00
C GLY A 501 26.79 3.01 2.39
N THR A 502 27.14 3.99 3.23
CA THR A 502 27.47 5.37 2.81
C THR A 502 28.65 5.44 1.83
N THR A 503 29.72 4.69 2.06
CA THR A 503 30.87 4.61 1.13
C THR A 503 30.47 4.10 -0.26
N ARG A 504 29.54 3.13 -0.33
CA ARG A 504 29.03 2.65 -1.62
C ARG A 504 28.18 3.73 -2.30
N LEU A 505 27.36 4.46 -1.55
CA LEU A 505 26.56 5.55 -2.10
C LEU A 505 27.43 6.65 -2.71
N ASP A 506 28.53 7.03 -2.05
CA ASP A 506 29.51 7.98 -2.60
C ASP A 506 30.06 7.47 -3.94
N ALA A 507 30.47 6.20 -4.02
CA ALA A 507 30.95 5.61 -5.26
C ALA A 507 29.88 5.56 -6.38
N LEU A 508 28.61 5.33 -6.04
CA LEU A 508 27.52 5.37 -7.01
C LEU A 508 27.25 6.80 -7.52
N MET A 509 27.43 7.82 -6.67
CA MET A 509 27.30 9.23 -7.06
C MET A 509 28.48 9.74 -7.92
N GLU A 510 29.62 9.07 -7.88
CA GLU A 510 30.76 9.34 -8.78
C GLU A 510 30.65 8.58 -10.11
N HIS A 511 29.68 7.67 -10.25
CA HIS A 511 29.51 6.86 -11.44
C HIS A 511 29.21 7.72 -12.68
N PRO A 512 29.81 7.48 -13.86
CA PRO A 512 29.57 8.29 -15.07
C PRO A 512 28.10 8.38 -15.51
N GLY A 513 27.30 7.35 -15.21
CA GLY A 513 25.86 7.31 -15.47
C GLY A 513 24.99 8.04 -14.45
N PHE A 514 25.58 8.66 -13.41
CA PHE A 514 24.87 9.47 -12.42
C PHE A 514 24.90 10.95 -12.80
N ASP A 515 23.72 11.59 -12.78
CA ASP A 515 23.57 13.03 -12.97
C ASP A 515 22.96 13.65 -11.71
N PRO A 516 23.71 14.50 -10.96
CA PRO A 516 23.21 15.15 -9.75
C PRO A 516 22.13 16.20 -10.02
N LYS A 517 21.84 16.55 -11.29
CA LYS A 517 20.73 17.43 -11.66
C LYS A 517 19.45 16.65 -11.97
N ASN A 518 19.54 15.33 -12.15
CA ASN A 518 18.40 14.49 -12.48
C ASN A 518 17.70 13.96 -11.19
N PRO A 519 16.46 14.39 -10.90
CA PRO A 519 15.72 13.92 -9.72
C PRO A 519 15.53 12.42 -9.64
N ASN A 520 15.40 11.73 -10.78
CA ASN A 520 15.22 10.27 -10.79
C ASN A 520 16.50 9.56 -10.34
N LYS A 521 17.67 10.03 -10.76
CA LYS A 521 18.97 9.48 -10.33
C LYS A 521 19.23 9.71 -8.84
N ILE A 522 18.89 10.89 -8.33
CA ILE A 522 18.97 11.18 -6.89
C ILE A 522 18.09 10.21 -6.09
N ARG A 523 16.83 10.03 -6.50
CA ARG A 523 15.90 9.10 -5.83
C ARG A 523 16.36 7.64 -5.96
N ALA A 524 16.92 7.27 -7.10
CA ALA A 524 17.43 5.92 -7.36
C ALA A 524 18.58 5.54 -6.42
N ILE A 525 19.35 6.50 -5.89
CA ILE A 525 20.40 6.24 -4.92
C ILE A 525 19.90 6.49 -3.50
N LEU A 526 19.63 7.76 -3.17
CA LEU A 526 19.35 8.16 -1.80
C LEU A 526 17.95 7.75 -1.33
N GLY A 527 16.95 7.85 -2.20
CA GLY A 527 15.59 7.39 -1.87
C GLY A 527 15.56 5.89 -1.64
N ALA A 528 16.20 5.13 -2.53
CA ALA A 528 16.33 3.69 -2.43
C ALA A 528 17.10 3.25 -1.17
N PHE A 529 18.16 3.98 -0.79
CA PHE A 529 18.88 3.74 0.46
C PHE A 529 17.98 3.91 1.69
N MET A 530 17.25 5.03 1.79
CA MET A 530 16.38 5.31 2.95
C MET A 530 15.24 4.30 3.09
N VAL A 531 14.70 3.79 1.98
CA VAL A 531 13.51 2.92 2.00
C VAL A 531 13.87 1.44 2.02
N GLY A 532 14.95 1.02 1.37
CA GLY A 532 15.27 -0.40 1.19
C GLY A 532 16.51 -0.90 1.92
N ASN A 533 17.39 -0.01 2.39
CA ASN A 533 18.61 -0.40 3.10
C ASN A 533 18.52 -0.16 4.60
N THR A 534 17.51 -0.78 5.22
CA THR A 534 17.13 -0.57 6.61
C THR A 534 18.28 -0.70 7.61
N PRO A 535 19.14 -1.74 7.54
CA PRO A 535 20.24 -1.88 8.50
C PRO A 535 21.26 -0.73 8.45
N ASN A 536 21.52 -0.17 7.27
CA ASN A 536 22.50 0.90 7.10
C ASN A 536 21.89 2.30 7.27
N PHE A 537 20.63 2.51 6.88
CA PHE A 537 19.94 3.77 7.13
C PHE A 537 19.67 3.98 8.62
N HIS A 538 19.19 2.92 9.31
CA HIS A 538 18.93 2.91 10.75
C HIS A 538 20.10 2.36 11.57
N ALA A 539 21.34 2.48 11.06
CA ALA A 539 22.54 2.05 11.76
C ALA A 539 22.60 2.65 13.17
N ALA A 540 23.00 1.83 14.15
CA ALA A 540 22.96 2.20 15.57
C ALA A 540 23.82 3.43 15.93
N ASP A 541 24.82 3.73 15.10
CA ASP A 541 25.70 4.90 15.24
C ASP A 541 25.11 6.19 14.62
N GLY A 542 23.97 6.12 13.92
CA GLY A 542 23.32 7.24 13.25
C GLY A 542 23.96 7.69 11.94
N SER A 543 24.96 6.97 11.44
CA SER A 543 25.71 7.33 10.24
C SER A 543 24.83 7.50 9.00
N GLY A 544 23.79 6.67 8.85
CA GLY A 544 22.80 6.78 7.79
C GLY A 544 22.02 8.11 7.82
N TYR A 545 21.54 8.51 8.99
CA TYR A 545 20.80 9.78 9.16
C TYR A 545 21.68 10.99 8.89
N ASP A 546 22.91 11.00 9.42
CA ASP A 546 23.86 12.11 9.24
C ASP A 546 24.30 12.26 7.78
N TYR A 547 24.47 11.14 7.07
CA TYR A 547 24.77 11.13 5.65
C TYR A 547 23.62 11.75 4.85
N VAL A 548 22.40 11.27 5.05
CA VAL A 548 21.21 11.79 4.34
C VAL A 548 21.02 13.28 4.63
N ALA A 549 21.12 13.72 5.88
CA ALA A 549 20.96 15.14 6.22
C ALA A 549 21.93 16.06 5.45
N ARG A 550 23.21 15.66 5.30
CA ARG A 550 24.19 16.42 4.50
C ARG A 550 23.80 16.49 3.02
N GLN A 551 23.30 15.38 2.48
CA GLN A 551 22.83 15.33 1.10
C GLN A 551 21.59 16.21 0.89
N LEU A 552 20.63 16.19 1.82
CA LEU A 552 19.44 17.05 1.76
C LEU A 552 19.81 18.54 1.72
N ILE A 553 20.76 18.98 2.53
CA ILE A 553 21.25 20.37 2.52
C ILE A 553 21.81 20.74 1.14
N SER A 554 22.60 19.86 0.51
CA SER A 554 23.16 20.11 -0.83
C SER A 554 22.11 20.05 -1.95
N ILE A 555 21.08 19.23 -1.79
CA ILE A 555 19.99 19.12 -2.77
C ILE A 555 19.07 20.35 -2.67
N ASP A 556 18.83 20.87 -1.46
CA ASP A 556 17.94 22.02 -1.22
C ASP A 556 18.34 23.26 -2.04
N GLU A 557 19.64 23.51 -2.20
CA GLU A 557 20.16 24.63 -2.99
C GLU A 557 19.77 24.57 -4.48
N ARG A 558 19.50 23.37 -5.00
CA ARG A 558 19.30 23.11 -6.44
C ARG A 558 17.89 22.63 -6.78
N ASN A 559 17.28 21.86 -5.88
CA ASN A 559 15.97 21.29 -6.05
C ASN A 559 15.24 21.13 -4.69
N PRO A 560 14.66 22.22 -4.17
CA PRO A 560 13.91 22.25 -2.91
C PRO A 560 12.84 21.16 -2.77
N GLN A 561 12.07 20.92 -3.84
CA GLN A 561 10.98 19.93 -3.82
C GLN A 561 11.49 18.50 -3.62
N VAL A 562 12.62 18.16 -4.26
CA VAL A 562 13.25 16.84 -4.07
C VAL A 562 13.79 16.74 -2.65
N ALA A 563 14.45 17.78 -2.13
CA ALA A 563 14.96 17.78 -0.76
C ALA A 563 13.83 17.61 0.27
N ALA A 564 12.73 18.36 0.15
CA ALA A 564 11.59 18.28 1.06
C ALA A 564 10.97 16.88 1.09
N ARG A 565 10.73 16.27 -0.09
CA ARG A 565 10.20 14.89 -0.18
C ARG A 565 11.15 13.86 0.43
N MET A 566 12.45 14.03 0.22
CA MET A 566 13.46 13.12 0.75
C MET A 566 13.72 13.30 2.24
N ALA A 567 13.26 14.40 2.85
CA ALA A 567 13.32 14.59 4.31
C ALA A 567 12.25 13.78 5.06
N LEU A 568 11.16 13.37 4.39
CA LEU A 568 10.01 12.70 5.02
C LEU A 568 10.36 11.45 5.84
N PRO A 569 11.28 10.55 5.42
CA PRO A 569 11.67 9.42 6.26
C PRO A 569 12.27 9.84 7.62
N LEU A 570 12.96 10.98 7.70
CA LEU A 570 13.53 11.51 8.94
C LEU A 570 12.48 12.11 9.88
N THR A 571 11.29 12.47 9.38
CA THR A 571 10.23 13.07 10.21
C THR A 571 9.48 12.03 11.05
N ARG A 572 9.63 10.73 10.75
CA ARG A 572 8.97 9.62 11.44
C ARG A 572 9.63 9.22 12.77
N MET A 573 10.45 10.10 13.35
CA MET A 573 11.30 9.80 14.51
C MET A 573 10.53 9.33 15.75
N ASP A 574 9.25 9.70 15.90
CA ASP A 574 8.40 9.28 17.01
C ASP A 574 8.01 7.80 16.96
N SER A 575 8.07 7.15 15.79
CA SER A 575 7.73 5.73 15.65
C SER A 575 8.82 4.79 16.18
N TYR A 576 10.02 5.30 16.47
CA TYR A 576 11.20 4.48 16.78
C TYR A 576 11.64 4.59 18.25
N THR A 577 12.62 3.77 18.64
CA THR A 577 13.25 3.81 19.96
C THR A 577 13.89 5.17 20.28
N ASP A 578 13.98 5.51 21.57
CA ASP A 578 14.52 6.81 22.03
C ASP A 578 15.91 7.13 21.46
N ASP A 579 16.78 6.12 21.33
CA ASP A 579 18.11 6.27 20.74
C ASP A 579 18.03 6.70 19.26
N ARG A 580 17.20 6.03 18.45
CA ARG A 580 17.02 6.38 17.04
C ARG A 580 16.31 7.72 16.89
N LYS A 581 15.28 7.97 17.70
CA LYS A 581 14.58 9.26 17.77
C LYS A 581 15.54 10.41 18.04
N THR A 582 16.44 10.26 19.01
CA THR A 582 17.45 11.27 19.36
C THR A 582 18.37 11.58 18.17
N ARG A 583 18.84 10.55 17.46
CA ARG A 583 19.74 10.70 16.31
C ARG A 583 19.05 11.32 15.10
N MET A 584 17.83 10.88 14.79
CA MET A 584 17.01 11.47 13.72
C MET A 584 16.70 12.95 14.01
N ARG A 585 16.40 13.29 15.27
CA ARG A 585 16.20 14.68 15.69
C ARG A 585 17.46 15.52 15.52
N ALA A 586 18.64 14.97 15.81
CA ALA A 586 19.91 15.66 15.59
C ALA A 586 20.16 15.91 14.09
N ALA A 587 19.89 14.91 13.24
CA ALA A 587 19.97 15.05 11.79
C ALA A 587 19.01 16.13 11.26
N LEU A 588 17.75 16.17 11.72
CA LEU A 588 16.80 17.22 11.36
C LEU A 588 17.24 18.61 11.83
N LYS A 589 17.81 18.74 13.04
CA LYS A 589 18.38 20.03 13.51
C LYS A 589 19.54 20.49 12.64
N MET A 590 20.38 19.58 12.15
CA MET A 590 21.44 19.89 11.20
C MET A 590 20.86 20.47 9.89
N VAL A 591 19.79 19.86 9.38
CA VAL A 591 19.09 20.36 8.19
C VAL A 591 18.44 21.72 8.47
N GLN A 592 17.72 21.87 9.58
CA GLN A 592 17.05 23.12 9.96
C GLN A 592 18.02 24.31 10.00
N ALA A 593 19.23 24.11 10.54
CA ALA A 593 20.24 25.16 10.66
C ALA A 593 20.78 25.68 9.31
N ARG A 594 20.57 24.94 8.21
CA ARG A 594 21.15 25.25 6.90
C ARG A 594 20.13 25.31 5.75
N ALA A 595 18.90 24.84 5.94
CA ALA A 595 17.85 24.85 4.93
C ALA A 595 17.53 26.28 4.45
N GLN A 596 17.56 26.48 3.14
CA GLN A 596 17.37 27.77 2.49
C GLN A 596 15.94 27.92 1.95
N SER A 597 15.33 26.82 1.50
CA SER A 597 14.00 26.83 0.88
C SER A 597 12.85 26.79 1.89
N ASN A 598 11.67 27.24 1.44
CA ASN A 598 10.43 27.06 2.21
C ASN A 598 9.97 25.60 2.22
N ASP A 599 10.12 24.89 1.09
CA ASP A 599 9.72 23.50 0.93
C ASP A 599 10.33 22.62 2.03
N LEU A 600 11.66 22.71 2.20
CA LEU A 600 12.38 21.89 3.19
C LEU A 600 12.16 22.39 4.62
N ARG A 601 12.17 23.72 4.85
CA ARG A 601 11.93 24.29 6.18
C ARG A 601 10.56 23.91 6.73
N GLU A 602 9.51 23.97 5.91
CA GLU A 602 8.15 23.61 6.36
C GLU A 602 8.10 22.18 6.91
N VAL A 603 8.68 21.21 6.18
CA VAL A 603 8.69 19.80 6.59
C VAL A 603 9.51 19.60 7.87
N VAL A 604 10.71 20.20 7.94
CA VAL A 604 11.63 20.03 9.08
C VAL A 604 11.09 20.72 10.33
N ASP A 605 10.56 21.94 10.21
CA ASP A 605 10.01 22.69 11.34
C ASP A 605 8.81 21.97 11.95
N LYS A 606 7.87 21.48 11.12
CA LYS A 606 6.71 20.70 11.58
C LYS A 606 7.16 19.46 12.36
N ALA A 607 8.14 18.72 11.82
CA ALA A 607 8.68 17.53 12.48
C ALA A 607 9.34 17.84 13.84
N LEU A 608 10.12 18.92 13.93
CA LEU A 608 10.81 19.31 15.17
C LEU A 608 9.90 19.94 16.23
N GLN A 609 8.75 20.51 15.83
CA GLN A 609 7.73 21.06 16.73
C GLN A 609 6.82 19.98 17.32
N ALA A 610 6.51 18.94 16.55
CA ALA A 610 5.67 17.84 16.99
C ALA A 610 6.35 16.90 18.01
N ALA A 611 7.68 16.77 17.93
CA ALA A 611 8.50 15.90 18.79
C ALA A 611 9.14 16.63 19.97
#